data_AF-A0A972JSQ1-F1
#
_entry.id   AF-A0A972JSQ1-F1
#
_cell.length_a   1.000
_cell.length_b   1.000
_cell.length_c   1.000
_cell.angle_alpha   90.00
_cell.angle_beta   90.00
_cell.angle_gamma   90.00
#
_symmetry.space_group_name_H-M   'P 1'
#
loop_
_entity.id
_entity.type
_entity.pdbx_description
1 polymer ?
#
loop_
_entity_poly.entity_id
_entity_poly.type
_entity_poly.pdbx_seq_one_letter_code
_entity_poly.pdbx_strand_id
1 'polypeptide(L)'
;MNPTIDAAILYDTVRRQALFSALWSRLIGRNRYLCDLKEVIRKQRVSSKYFVGYQTVPVSHICGSEGRSREFDAAFRPLQSHGNERWRELARLWLSGVGTPPVELIRVGDSYFVRDGHRRVSVAAALGQTEIDATVTVWETTE
;
A
#
# COMPACT_ATOMS: atom_id res chain seq x y z
N MET A 1 15.77 14.42 -23.25
CA MET A 1 14.99 13.92 -22.10
C MET A 1 15.98 13.55 -21.01
N ASN A 2 15.85 14.12 -19.82
CA ASN A 2 16.92 14.25 -18.83
C ASN A 2 16.99 13.01 -17.90
N PRO A 3 18.11 12.26 -17.84
CA PRO A 3 18.22 11.00 -17.08
C PRO A 3 18.59 11.17 -15.59
N THR A 4 18.35 12.34 -14.99
CA THR A 4 18.79 12.65 -13.62
C THR A 4 17.76 12.34 -12.53
N ILE A 5 16.59 11.79 -12.87
CA ILE A 5 15.54 11.46 -11.88
C ILE A 5 15.84 10.15 -11.11
N ASP A 6 16.74 9.29 -11.61
CA ASP A 6 16.80 7.90 -11.16
C ASP A 6 17.60 7.63 -9.87
N ALA A 7 18.65 8.39 -9.55
CA ALA A 7 19.54 8.02 -8.44
C ALA A 7 18.99 8.40 -7.04
N ALA A 8 18.29 9.53 -6.93
CA ALA A 8 17.75 10.01 -5.66
C ALA A 8 16.52 9.21 -5.21
N ILE A 9 15.66 8.81 -6.15
CA ILE A 9 14.49 7.97 -5.90
C ILE A 9 14.92 6.54 -5.55
N LEU A 10 15.94 6.01 -6.25
CA LEU A 10 16.53 4.71 -5.95
C LEU A 10 17.24 4.68 -4.57
N TYR A 11 17.90 5.78 -4.18
CA TYR A 11 18.54 5.88 -2.86
C TYR A 11 17.53 5.97 -1.71
N ASP A 12 16.45 6.73 -1.90
CA ASP A 12 15.39 6.88 -0.91
C ASP A 12 14.57 5.58 -0.75
N THR A 13 14.35 4.80 -1.81
CA THR A 13 13.70 3.48 -1.75
C THR A 13 14.52 2.45 -0.96
N VAL A 14 15.85 2.37 -1.18
CA VAL A 14 16.72 1.45 -0.43
C VAL A 14 16.84 1.87 1.05
N ARG A 15 16.88 3.17 1.34
CA ARG A 15 17.01 3.66 2.72
C ARG A 15 15.72 3.52 3.53
N ARG A 16 14.56 3.70 2.91
CA ARG A 16 13.25 3.51 3.56
C ARG A 16 12.96 2.03 3.90
N GLN A 17 13.46 1.09 3.09
CA GLN A 17 13.40 -0.35 3.43
C GLN A 17 14.13 -0.69 4.73
N ALA A 18 15.23 0.00 5.05
CA ALA A 18 15.98 -0.22 6.30
C ALA A 18 15.31 0.40 7.55
N LEU A 19 14.56 1.50 7.39
CA LEU A 19 13.89 2.21 8.49
C LEU A 19 12.55 1.60 8.89
N PHE A 20 11.98 0.74 8.04
CA PHE A 20 10.67 0.12 8.26
C PHE A 20 10.63 -0.89 9.41
N SER A 21 11.77 -1.27 10.00
CA SER A 21 11.91 -2.46 10.84
C SER A 21 10.99 -2.51 12.07
N ALA A 22 10.78 -1.40 12.79
CA ALA A 22 10.06 -1.43 14.07
C ALA A 22 8.54 -1.60 13.89
N LEU A 23 7.96 -0.93 12.89
CA LEU A 23 6.53 -1.03 12.60
C LEU A 23 6.24 -2.27 11.75
N TRP A 24 7.06 -2.58 10.73
CA TRP A 24 6.91 -3.83 9.96
C TRP A 24 7.07 -5.06 10.85
N SER A 25 8.03 -5.12 11.79
CA SER A 25 8.17 -6.31 12.66
C SER A 25 6.95 -6.58 13.54
N ARG A 26 6.22 -5.53 13.93
CA ARG A 26 4.91 -5.64 14.62
C ARG A 26 3.78 -6.05 13.69
N LEU A 27 3.81 -5.62 12.43
CA LEU A 27 2.74 -5.82 11.45
C LEU A 27 2.85 -7.15 10.68
N ILE A 28 4.06 -7.61 10.34
CA ILE A 28 4.36 -8.88 9.64
C ILE A 28 4.11 -10.11 10.54
N GLY A 29 3.81 -9.91 11.82
CA GLY A 29 3.64 -10.98 12.79
C GLY A 29 2.49 -11.92 12.44
N ARG A 30 2.80 -13.11 11.87
CA ARG A 30 1.98 -14.34 11.74
C ARG A 30 0.52 -14.18 11.27
N ASN A 31 0.09 -13.00 10.82
CA ASN A 31 -1.30 -12.77 10.52
C ASN A 31 -1.62 -13.29 9.12
N ARG A 32 -2.69 -14.09 9.03
CA ARG A 32 -3.17 -14.64 7.76
C ARG A 32 -3.77 -13.56 6.85
N TYR A 33 -4.12 -12.40 7.42
CA TYR A 33 -4.86 -11.32 6.78
C TYR A 33 -4.06 -10.01 6.80
N LEU A 34 -4.51 -9.03 6.00
CA LEU A 34 -3.96 -7.67 6.03
C LEU A 34 -4.07 -7.04 7.43
N CYS A 35 -3.12 -6.16 7.77
CA CYS A 35 -3.23 -5.36 8.99
C CYS A 35 -4.42 -4.40 8.89
N ASP A 36 -5.25 -4.35 9.94
CA ASP A 36 -6.33 -3.38 10.03
C ASP A 36 -5.79 -2.08 10.63
N LEU A 37 -5.90 -0.98 9.88
CA LEU A 37 -5.47 0.34 10.33
C LEU A 37 -6.08 0.70 11.69
N LYS A 38 -7.35 0.34 11.93
CA LYS A 38 -8.05 0.65 13.19
C LYS A 38 -7.39 -0.02 14.39
N GLU A 39 -6.86 -1.23 14.23
CA GLU A 39 -6.14 -1.94 15.28
C GLU A 39 -4.77 -1.32 15.55
N VAL A 40 -4.08 -0.86 14.49
CA VAL A 40 -2.74 -0.24 14.60
C VAL A 40 -2.81 1.07 15.41
N ILE A 41 -3.80 1.90 15.12
CA ILE A 41 -3.96 3.20 15.80
C ILE A 41 -4.79 3.09 17.08
N ARG A 42 -5.30 1.89 17.46
CA ARG A 42 -6.24 1.73 18.58
C ARG A 42 -5.73 2.29 19.91
N LYS A 43 -4.41 2.22 20.12
CA LYS A 43 -3.74 2.71 21.33
C LYS A 43 -3.06 4.07 21.14
N GLN A 44 -3.20 4.67 19.96
CA GLN A 44 -2.54 5.93 19.60
C GLN A 44 -3.60 7.02 19.44
N ARG A 45 -3.24 8.27 19.72
CA ARG A 45 -4.08 9.41 19.36
C ARG A 45 -3.68 9.91 17.99
N VAL A 46 -4.64 9.99 17.06
CA VAL A 46 -4.43 10.67 15.78
C VAL A 46 -4.46 12.17 16.04
N SER A 47 -3.31 12.83 15.99
CA SER A 47 -3.16 14.26 16.26
C SER A 47 -3.56 15.12 15.05
N SER A 48 -3.27 14.64 13.83
CA SER A 48 -3.59 15.37 12.61
C SER A 48 -3.86 14.42 11.44
N LYS A 49 -4.58 14.93 10.43
CA LYS A 49 -4.79 14.26 9.13
C LYS A 49 -4.66 15.29 8.03
N TYR A 50 -3.78 15.05 7.06
CA TYR A 50 -3.61 15.98 5.94
C TYR A 50 -3.31 15.25 4.64
N PHE A 51 -3.82 15.82 3.55
CA PHE A 51 -3.61 15.29 2.21
C PHE A 51 -2.26 15.76 1.67
N VAL A 52 -1.46 14.82 1.15
CA VAL A 52 -0.11 15.10 0.63
C VAL A 52 -0.02 14.90 -0.89
N GLY A 53 -1.14 14.70 -1.57
CA GLY A 53 -1.18 14.64 -3.03
C GLY A 53 -0.83 13.27 -3.61
N TYR A 54 -0.52 13.31 -4.91
CA TYR A 54 -0.14 12.14 -5.71
C TYR A 54 1.34 11.80 -5.49
N GLN A 55 1.64 10.52 -5.28
CA GLN A 55 2.97 9.99 -5.03
C GLN A 55 3.09 8.58 -5.60
N THR A 56 4.28 8.24 -6.07
CA THR A 56 4.65 6.86 -6.39
C THR A 56 5.13 6.19 -5.09
N VAL A 57 4.49 5.08 -4.73
CA VAL A 57 4.70 4.40 -3.43
C VAL A 57 5.21 2.98 -3.65
N PRO A 58 6.28 2.55 -2.94
CA PRO A 58 6.73 1.17 -3.00
C PRO A 58 5.64 0.20 -2.53
N VAL A 59 5.35 -0.83 -3.31
CA VAL A 59 4.35 -1.84 -2.97
C VAL A 59 4.71 -2.54 -1.65
N SER A 60 6.01 -2.71 -1.37
CA SER A 60 6.53 -3.29 -0.13
C SER A 60 6.23 -2.46 1.14
N HIS A 61 5.82 -1.20 1.00
CA HIS A 61 5.46 -0.33 2.12
C HIS A 61 3.96 -0.37 2.43
N ILE A 62 3.17 -1.00 1.56
CA ILE A 62 1.73 -1.18 1.74
C ILE A 62 1.52 -2.48 2.53
N CYS A 63 1.09 -2.35 3.79
CA CYS A 63 1.06 -3.47 4.73
C CYS A 63 -0.36 -3.82 5.22
N GLY A 64 -1.34 -2.99 4.90
CA GLY A 64 -2.65 -3.12 5.51
C GLY A 64 -3.74 -2.34 4.81
N SER A 65 -4.84 -2.17 5.53
CA SER A 65 -6.07 -1.62 4.97
C SER A 65 -6.89 -0.84 5.98
N GLU A 66 -7.54 0.23 5.53
CA GLU A 66 -8.61 0.93 6.25
C GLU A 66 -9.95 0.16 6.09
N GLY A 67 -10.00 -1.05 6.65
CA GLY A 67 -11.15 -1.98 6.52
C GLY A 67 -10.95 -3.05 5.45
N ARG A 68 -11.88 -3.99 5.25
CA ARG A 68 -11.73 -5.11 4.26
C ARG A 68 -10.46 -5.98 4.43
N SER A 69 -9.82 -5.92 5.61
CA SER A 69 -8.58 -6.65 5.92
C SER A 69 -8.72 -8.16 5.76
N ARG A 70 -9.92 -8.70 5.98
CA ARG A 70 -10.24 -10.13 5.87
C ARG A 70 -10.56 -10.63 4.46
N GLU A 71 -10.66 -9.73 3.48
CA GLU A 71 -10.88 -10.11 2.07
C GLU A 71 -9.59 -10.55 1.37
N PHE A 72 -8.44 -10.21 1.94
CA PHE A 72 -7.12 -10.47 1.38
C PHE A 72 -6.20 -11.09 2.42
N ASP A 73 -5.22 -11.87 1.96
CA ASP A 73 -4.11 -12.30 2.80
C ASP A 73 -3.07 -11.19 3.00
N ALA A 74 -2.06 -11.45 3.84
CA ALA A 74 -0.97 -10.51 4.10
C ALA A 74 -0.14 -10.11 2.85
N ALA A 75 -0.27 -10.85 1.74
CA ALA A 75 0.37 -10.55 0.46
C ALA A 75 -0.61 -9.96 -0.56
N PHE A 76 -1.75 -9.40 -0.12
CA PHE A 76 -2.80 -8.86 -0.97
C PHE A 76 -3.42 -9.87 -1.95
N ARG A 77 -3.33 -11.17 -1.68
CA ARG A 77 -4.01 -12.20 -2.49
C ARG A 77 -5.47 -12.31 -2.04
N PRO A 78 -6.45 -12.26 -2.97
CA PRO A 78 -7.86 -12.34 -2.61
C PRO A 78 -8.18 -13.70 -2.00
N LEU A 79 -8.89 -13.71 -0.86
CA LEU A 79 -9.29 -14.92 -0.14
C LEU A 79 -10.69 -15.42 -0.53
N GLN A 80 -11.50 -14.57 -1.16
CA GLN A 80 -12.85 -14.90 -1.61
C GLN A 80 -12.89 -14.93 -3.14
N SER A 81 -13.59 -15.92 -3.70
CA SER A 81 -13.74 -16.09 -5.16
C SER A 81 -14.72 -15.07 -5.78
N HIS A 82 -15.56 -14.44 -4.96
CA HIS A 82 -16.52 -13.44 -5.37
C HIS A 82 -15.80 -12.13 -5.74
N GLY A 83 -15.44 -12.01 -7.03
CA GLY A 83 -14.67 -10.88 -7.55
C GLY A 83 -13.61 -11.25 -8.60
N ASN A 84 -13.43 -12.54 -8.89
CA ASN A 84 -12.45 -13.04 -9.86
C ASN A 84 -12.61 -12.43 -11.26
N GLU A 85 -13.83 -12.22 -11.75
CA GLU A 85 -14.09 -11.64 -13.08
C GLU A 85 -13.53 -10.22 -13.18
N ARG A 86 -13.89 -9.34 -12.22
CA ARG A 86 -13.41 -7.95 -12.15
C ARG A 86 -11.91 -7.86 -11.89
N TRP A 87 -11.35 -8.79 -11.10
CA TRP A 87 -9.90 -8.86 -10.90
C TRP A 87 -9.18 -9.22 -12.21
N ARG A 88 -9.69 -10.21 -12.95
CA ARG A 88 -9.15 -10.61 -14.25
C ARG A 88 -9.26 -9.50 -15.29
N GLU A 89 -10.38 -8.80 -15.32
CA GLU A 89 -10.58 -7.64 -16.19
C GLU A 89 -9.56 -6.53 -15.88
N LEU A 90 -9.38 -6.21 -14.61
CA LEU A 90 -8.37 -5.24 -14.17
C LEU A 90 -6.94 -5.69 -14.51
N ALA A 91 -6.62 -6.97 -14.32
CA ALA A 91 -5.33 -7.52 -14.70
C ALA A 91 -5.09 -7.44 -16.22
N ARG A 92 -6.11 -7.67 -17.05
CA ARG A 92 -6.04 -7.50 -18.51
C ARG A 92 -5.78 -6.04 -18.89
N LEU A 93 -6.50 -5.09 -18.29
CA LEU A 93 -6.29 -3.67 -18.54
C LEU A 93 -4.85 -3.25 -18.24
N TRP A 94 -4.32 -3.71 -17.11
CA TRP A 94 -2.94 -3.44 -16.73
C TRP A 94 -1.93 -4.04 -17.70
N LEU A 95 -2.12 -5.30 -18.09
CA LEU A 95 -1.26 -6.00 -19.06
C LEU A 95 -1.34 -5.37 -20.46
N SER A 96 -2.46 -4.75 -20.82
CA SER A 96 -2.59 -3.97 -22.06
C SER A 96 -1.95 -2.58 -22.01
N GLY A 97 -1.34 -2.19 -20.89
CA GLY A 97 -0.70 -0.88 -20.72
C GLY A 97 -1.70 0.27 -20.56
N VAL A 98 -2.98 -0.03 -20.29
CA VAL A 98 -3.97 1.01 -19.99
C VAL A 98 -3.71 1.52 -18.58
N GLY A 99 -3.45 2.82 -18.45
CA GLY A 99 -3.23 3.46 -17.16
C GLY A 99 -4.43 3.24 -16.23
N THR A 100 -4.16 2.75 -15.02
CA THR A 100 -5.18 2.60 -13.98
C THR A 100 -5.22 3.86 -13.10
N PRO A 101 -6.39 4.26 -12.57
CA PRO A 101 -6.45 5.36 -11.61
C PRO A 101 -5.57 5.05 -10.38
N PRO A 102 -5.00 6.08 -9.74
CA PRO A 102 -4.19 5.89 -8.55
C PRO A 102 -4.96 5.20 -7.43
N VAL A 103 -4.25 4.50 -6.55
CA VAL A 103 -4.83 3.95 -5.31
C VAL A 103 -4.92 5.04 -4.24
N GLU A 104 -5.81 4.89 -3.27
CA GLU A 104 -5.86 5.80 -2.13
C GLU A 104 -5.20 5.15 -0.93
N LEU A 105 -4.17 5.79 -0.39
CA LEU A 105 -3.42 5.28 0.75
C LEU A 105 -3.49 6.22 1.95
N ILE A 106 -3.49 5.63 3.14
CA ILE A 106 -3.22 6.32 4.40
C ILE A 106 -1.81 5.97 4.84
N ARG A 107 -1.00 6.98 5.09
CA ARG A 107 0.31 6.82 5.70
C ARG A 107 0.23 7.04 7.22
N VAL A 108 0.71 6.08 7.99
CA VAL A 108 0.92 6.19 9.45
C VAL A 108 2.36 5.82 9.77
N GLY A 109 3.13 6.78 10.30
CA GLY A 109 4.57 6.64 10.38
C GLY A 109 5.15 6.39 8.98
N ASP A 110 5.82 5.26 8.79
CA ASP A 110 6.34 4.85 7.48
C ASP A 110 5.45 3.85 6.74
N SER A 111 4.42 3.31 7.39
CA SER A 111 3.54 2.29 6.83
C SER A 111 2.35 2.84 6.07
N TYR A 112 1.93 2.14 5.01
CA TYR A 112 0.81 2.51 4.17
C TYR A 112 -0.34 1.51 4.28
N PHE A 113 -1.56 2.05 4.35
CA PHE A 113 -2.80 1.30 4.46
C PHE A 113 -3.72 1.67 3.32
N VAL A 114 -4.25 0.67 2.61
CA VAL A 114 -5.14 0.90 1.48
C VAL A 114 -6.50 1.37 1.96
N ARG A 115 -6.91 2.57 1.53
CA ARG A 115 -8.27 3.10 1.67
C ARG A 115 -9.13 2.67 0.47
N ASP A 116 -8.63 2.88 -0.73
CA ASP A 116 -9.26 2.42 -1.98
C ASP A 116 -8.24 1.78 -2.93
N GLY A 117 -8.70 0.82 -3.73
CA GLY A 117 -7.87 0.20 -4.77
C GLY A 117 -7.18 -1.10 -4.35
N HIS A 118 -7.71 -1.86 -3.39
CA HIS A 118 -7.14 -3.14 -2.93
C HIS A 118 -6.86 -4.13 -4.07
N ARG A 119 -7.77 -4.20 -5.05
CA ARG A 119 -7.56 -5.06 -6.22
C ARG A 119 -6.43 -4.55 -7.11
N ARG A 120 -6.21 -3.23 -7.17
CA ARG A 120 -5.09 -2.67 -7.92
C ARG A 120 -3.77 -3.04 -7.24
N VAL A 121 -3.67 -2.86 -5.92
CA VAL A 121 -2.51 -3.30 -5.13
C VAL A 121 -2.27 -4.82 -5.29
N SER A 122 -3.35 -5.61 -5.26
CA SER A 122 -3.29 -7.07 -5.49
C SER A 122 -2.71 -7.44 -6.86
N VAL A 123 -3.15 -6.78 -7.93
CA VAL A 123 -2.62 -7.04 -9.28
C VAL A 123 -1.16 -6.56 -9.38
N ALA A 124 -0.81 -5.38 -8.87
CA ALA A 124 0.57 -4.89 -8.85
C ALA A 124 1.51 -5.87 -8.13
N ALA A 125 1.10 -6.34 -6.94
CA ALA A 125 1.85 -7.34 -6.18
C ALA A 125 1.97 -8.68 -6.93
N ALA A 126 0.90 -9.16 -7.57
CA ALA A 126 0.92 -10.39 -8.34
C ALA A 126 1.82 -10.30 -9.60
N LEU A 127 1.93 -9.11 -10.20
CA LEU A 127 2.82 -8.84 -11.33
C LEU A 127 4.26 -8.52 -10.91
N GLY A 128 4.56 -8.50 -9.59
CA GLY A 128 5.89 -8.18 -9.09
C GLY A 128 6.31 -6.73 -9.30
N GLN A 129 5.36 -5.80 -9.44
CA GLN A 129 5.66 -4.37 -9.54
C GLN A 129 6.27 -3.88 -8.23
N THR A 130 7.31 -3.05 -8.35
CA THR A 130 8.00 -2.47 -7.20
C THR A 130 7.26 -1.27 -6.62
N GLU A 131 6.51 -0.56 -7.46
CA GLU A 131 5.88 0.71 -7.14
C GLU A 131 4.47 0.81 -7.70
N ILE A 132 3.64 1.65 -7.09
CA ILE A 132 2.28 1.95 -7.53
C ILE A 132 1.96 3.43 -7.31
N ASP A 133 1.21 4.01 -8.23
CA ASP A 133 0.74 5.38 -8.11
C ASP A 133 -0.41 5.50 -7.11
N ALA A 134 -0.29 6.46 -6.20
CA ALA A 134 -1.22 6.65 -5.11
C ALA A 134 -1.51 8.11 -4.81
N THR A 135 -2.72 8.40 -4.33
CA THR A 135 -3.00 9.63 -3.58
C THR A 135 -2.89 9.31 -2.09
N VAL A 136 -2.14 10.13 -1.36
CA VAL A 136 -1.77 9.80 0.02
C VAL A 136 -2.38 10.82 1.00
N THR A 137 -2.97 10.31 2.08
CA THR A 137 -3.34 11.08 3.28
C THR A 137 -2.45 10.65 4.43
N VAL A 138 -1.74 11.56 5.07
CA VAL A 138 -0.94 11.26 6.26
C VAL A 138 -1.81 11.40 7.50
N TRP A 139 -1.74 10.41 8.39
CA TRP A 139 -2.29 10.50 9.74
C TRP A 139 -1.11 10.54 10.70
N GLU A 140 -0.93 11.68 11.37
CA GLU A 140 0.05 11.78 12.44
C GLU A 140 -0.54 11.17 13.70
N THR A 141 0.26 10.31 14.33
CA THR A 141 -0.11 9.67 15.58
C THR A 141 0.86 10.05 16.68
N THR A 142 0.34 10.21 17.88
CA THR A 142 1.11 10.44 19.10
C THR A 142 0.87 9.24 20.03
N GLU A 143 1.92 8.81 20.72
CA GLU A 143 1.84 7.76 21.75
C GLU A 143 0.99 8.19 22.96
#